data_AF-A0A7C2XVK1-F1
#
_entry.id   AF-A0A7C2XVK1-F1
#
_cell.length_a   1.000
_cell.length_b   1.000
_cell.length_c   1.000
_cell.angle_alpha   90.00
_cell.angle_beta   90.00
_cell.angle_gamma   90.00
#
_symmetry.space_group_name_H-M   'P 1'
#
loop_
_entity.id
_entity.type
_entity.pdbx_description
1 polymer ?
#
loop_
_entity_poly.entity_id
_entity_poly.type
_entity_poly.pdbx_seq_one_letter_code
_entity_poly.pdbx_strand_id
1 'polypeptide(L)'
;MSTVLIEKRAPMSHGRTDLRKRKPKLVAVINENCTGCAGSPVCIEYCPVEACMFWVPDEEHPPFGRIEVDKTLCIGCAKCTSKGPDGTFLDGCPWDAIDMVPTEEWERRRGVKLPDTPDRPPAEWRVVSAEYV
;
A
#
# COMPACT_ATOMS: atom_id res chain seq x y z
N MET A 1 -24.62 2.64 -0.43
CA MET A 1 -23.74 1.46 -0.38
C MET A 1 -22.98 1.55 0.92
N SER A 2 -23.02 0.53 1.78
CA SER A 2 -22.33 0.57 3.07
C SER A 2 -20.82 0.42 2.82
N THR A 3 -20.04 1.45 3.15
CA THR A 3 -18.58 1.41 3.02
C THR A 3 -18.01 0.43 4.04
N VAL A 4 -17.28 -0.60 3.59
CA VAL A 4 -16.55 -1.52 4.47
C VAL A 4 -15.21 -0.90 4.81
N LEU A 5 -14.93 -0.69 6.10
CA LEU A 5 -13.67 -0.14 6.58
C LEU A 5 -12.74 -1.26 7.04
N ILE A 6 -11.48 -1.19 6.63
CA ILE A 6 -10.39 -2.06 7.07
C ILE A 6 -9.58 -1.30 8.13
N GLU A 7 -9.44 -1.89 9.30
CA GLU A 7 -8.52 -1.41 10.33
C GLU A 7 -7.09 -1.80 9.97
N LYS A 8 -6.19 -0.82 9.91
CA LYS A 8 -4.79 -1.05 9.58
C LYS A 8 -4.07 -1.57 10.81
N ARG A 9 -3.52 -2.78 10.74
CA ARG A 9 -2.79 -3.41 11.84
C ARG A 9 -1.27 -3.26 11.64
N ALA A 10 -0.54 -3.28 12.76
CA ALA A 10 0.92 -3.32 12.75
C ALA A 10 1.42 -4.70 12.26
N PRO A 11 2.60 -4.79 11.63
CA PRO A 11 3.52 -3.68 11.27
C PRO A 11 2.92 -2.73 10.22
N MET A 12 3.29 -1.44 10.30
CA MET A 12 2.75 -0.35 9.47
C MET A 12 3.84 0.68 9.15
N SER A 13 3.75 1.35 8.00
CA SER A 13 4.80 2.29 7.57
C SER A 13 4.75 3.57 8.40
N HIS A 14 5.93 4.01 8.83
CA HIS A 14 6.09 5.23 9.61
C HIS A 14 6.88 6.26 8.81
N GLY A 15 6.34 7.46 8.65
CA GLY A 15 6.93 8.42 7.74
C GLY A 15 6.25 9.79 7.72
N ARG A 16 6.26 10.42 6.56
CA ARG A 16 5.69 11.76 6.38
C ARG A 16 4.16 11.71 6.41
N THR A 17 3.57 12.76 6.97
CA THR A 17 2.10 12.93 7.08
C THR A 17 1.56 14.07 6.22
N ASP A 18 2.41 14.79 5.48
CA ASP A 18 1.95 15.80 4.56
C ASP A 18 1.25 15.19 3.34
N LEU A 19 0.19 15.87 2.91
CA LEU A 19 -0.67 15.39 1.83
C LEU A 19 0.03 15.54 0.48
N ARG A 20 0.02 14.48 -0.33
CA ARG A 20 0.40 14.59 -1.74
C ARG A 20 -0.48 15.63 -2.43
N LYS A 21 0.13 16.47 -3.26
CA LYS A 21 -0.55 17.59 -3.96
C LYS A 21 -1.32 17.17 -5.22
N ARG A 22 -1.08 15.96 -5.72
CA ARG A 22 -1.66 15.45 -6.97
C ARG A 22 -1.82 13.93 -6.92
N LYS A 23 -2.68 13.41 -7.79
CA LYS A 23 -2.80 11.98 -8.07
C LYS A 23 -1.47 11.42 -8.59
N PRO A 24 -0.95 10.32 -8.01
CA PRO A 24 0.22 9.67 -8.58
C PRO A 24 -0.15 9.04 -9.94
N LYS A 25 0.84 8.83 -10.80
CA LYS A 25 0.63 8.11 -12.07
C LYS A 25 0.64 6.60 -11.89
N LEU A 26 1.36 6.12 -10.87
CA LEU A 26 1.52 4.72 -10.52
C LEU A 26 1.15 4.53 -9.05
N VAL A 27 0.54 3.39 -8.71
CA VAL A 27 0.27 2.95 -7.34
C VAL A 27 0.86 1.56 -7.13
N ALA A 28 1.32 1.30 -5.91
CA ALA A 28 1.80 -0.02 -5.52
C ALA A 28 0.61 -0.96 -5.26
N VAL A 29 0.65 -2.15 -5.84
CA VAL A 29 -0.34 -3.21 -5.68
C VAL A 29 0.39 -4.45 -5.19
N ILE A 30 -0.14 -5.08 -4.14
CA ILE A 30 0.41 -6.33 -3.60
C ILE A 30 -0.24 -7.51 -4.34
N ASN A 31 0.58 -8.40 -4.88
CA ASN A 31 0.12 -9.60 -5.58
C ASN A 31 0.17 -10.85 -4.67
N GLU A 32 -0.23 -12.00 -5.22
CA GLU A 32 -0.37 -13.27 -4.49
C GLU A 32 0.96 -13.85 -3.97
N ASN A 33 2.11 -13.32 -4.41
CA ASN A 33 3.42 -13.78 -3.93
C ASN A 33 3.77 -13.17 -2.57
N CYS A 34 2.92 -12.30 -2.01
CA CYS A 34 3.18 -11.69 -0.71
C CYS A 34 3.01 -12.70 0.42
N THR A 35 4.10 -12.96 1.15
CA THR A 35 4.12 -13.85 2.30
C THR A 35 4.03 -13.12 3.65
N GLY A 36 3.79 -11.80 3.62
CA GLY A 36 3.81 -10.94 4.80
C GLY A 36 5.17 -10.87 5.53
N CYS A 37 6.25 -11.43 4.93
CA CYS A 37 7.59 -11.53 5.50
C CYS A 37 7.61 -11.99 6.97
N ALA A 38 6.73 -12.93 7.33
CA ALA A 38 6.57 -13.43 8.70
C ALA A 38 6.39 -12.33 9.77
N GLY A 39 5.73 -11.21 9.41
CA GLY A 39 5.48 -10.10 10.32
C GLY A 39 6.62 -9.06 10.42
N SER A 40 7.69 -9.18 9.62
CA SER A 40 8.75 -8.17 9.52
C SER A 40 8.97 -7.68 8.07
N PRO A 41 7.98 -7.01 7.48
CA PRO A 41 8.00 -6.58 6.07
C PRO A 41 8.96 -5.42 5.82
N VAL A 42 9.99 -5.65 5.01
CA VAL A 42 10.94 -4.59 4.61
C VAL A 42 10.29 -3.45 3.80
N CYS A 43 9.23 -3.76 3.03
CA CYS A 43 8.52 -2.77 2.23
C CYS A 43 7.86 -1.67 3.07
N ILE A 44 7.52 -1.98 4.32
CA ILE A 44 6.96 -1.04 5.29
C ILE A 44 7.99 -0.01 5.72
N GLU A 45 9.23 -0.44 5.98
CA GLU A 45 10.36 0.43 6.35
C GLU A 45 10.75 1.37 5.20
N TYR A 46 10.64 0.92 3.96
CA TYR A 46 10.98 1.74 2.79
C TYR A 46 9.86 2.70 2.36
N CYS A 47 8.63 2.49 2.82
CA CYS A 47 7.52 3.36 2.45
C CYS A 47 7.62 4.68 3.22
N PRO A 48 7.88 5.82 2.57
CA PRO A 48 8.17 7.07 3.27
C PRO A 48 6.92 7.78 3.79
N VAL A 49 5.74 7.16 3.67
CA VAL A 49 4.43 7.76 3.98
C VAL A 49 3.82 7.04 5.18
N GLU A 50 3.39 7.81 6.18
CA GLU A 50 2.73 7.28 7.37
C GLU A 50 1.49 6.47 6.98
N ALA A 51 1.34 5.29 7.58
CA ALA A 51 0.18 4.41 7.42
C ALA A 51 -0.17 4.00 5.98
N CYS A 52 0.74 4.18 5.01
CA CYS A 52 0.50 3.83 3.62
C CYS A 52 0.57 2.32 3.38
N MET A 53 1.48 1.61 4.04
CA MET A 53 1.57 0.15 3.98
C MET A 53 1.30 -0.43 5.36
N PHE A 54 0.51 -1.49 5.44
CA PHE A 54 0.05 -2.05 6.71
C PHE A 54 -0.20 -3.54 6.58
N TRP A 55 -0.14 -4.25 7.71
CA TRP A 55 -0.41 -5.69 7.75
C TRP A 55 -1.91 -5.98 7.84
N VAL A 56 -2.35 -7.01 7.12
CA VAL A 56 -3.70 -7.57 7.16
C VAL A 56 -3.60 -9.06 7.46
N PRO A 57 -4.26 -9.57 8.52
CA PRO A 57 -4.29 -10.99 8.85
C PRO A 57 -5.01 -11.79 7.77
N ASP A 58 -4.56 -13.03 7.57
CA ASP A 58 -5.40 -14.07 7.00
C ASP A 58 -6.17 -14.74 8.15
N GLU A 59 -7.44 -14.37 8.31
CA GLU A 59 -8.31 -14.88 9.38
C GLU A 59 -8.66 -16.38 9.16
N GLU A 60 -8.53 -16.90 7.94
CA GLU A 60 -8.76 -18.32 7.62
C GLU A 60 -7.51 -19.16 7.90
N HIS A 61 -6.32 -18.57 7.80
CA HIS A 61 -5.04 -19.25 8.00
C HIS A 61 -4.10 -18.54 9.01
N PRO A 62 -4.41 -18.50 10.32
CA PRO A 62 -3.47 -17.97 11.31
C PRO A 62 -2.18 -18.80 11.43
N PRO A 63 -0.99 -18.20 11.68
CA PRO A 63 -0.75 -16.77 11.95
C PRO A 63 -0.38 -15.96 10.69
N PHE A 64 -0.75 -16.45 9.50
CA PHE A 64 -0.36 -15.81 8.24
C PHE A 64 -1.10 -14.48 8.01
N GLY A 65 -0.56 -13.70 7.09
CA GLY A 65 -1.13 -12.43 6.67
C GLY A 65 -0.30 -11.83 5.56
N ARG A 66 -0.80 -10.75 4.98
CA ARG A 66 -0.16 -10.04 3.87
C ARG A 66 -0.04 -8.57 4.17
N ILE A 67 0.82 -7.90 3.41
CA ILE A 67 0.86 -6.45 3.42
C ILE A 67 -0.20 -5.95 2.47
N GLU A 68 -0.83 -4.84 2.83
CA GLU A 68 -1.68 -4.07 1.96
C GLU A 68 -1.21 -2.63 1.85
N VAL A 69 -1.61 -2.01 0.74
CA VAL A 69 -1.29 -0.61 0.44
C VAL A 69 -2.58 0.18 0.50
N ASP A 70 -2.58 1.32 1.16
CA ASP A 70 -3.62 2.33 1.07
C ASP A 70 -3.40 3.19 -0.18
N LYS A 71 -4.27 3.03 -1.19
CA LYS A 71 -4.09 3.70 -2.48
C LYS A 71 -4.44 5.20 -2.38
N THR A 72 -5.16 5.63 -1.35
CA THR A 72 -5.40 7.05 -1.10
C THR A 72 -4.12 7.77 -0.67
N LEU A 73 -3.22 7.07 0.05
CA LEU A 73 -1.97 7.61 0.59
C LEU A 73 -0.74 7.36 -0.29
N CYS A 74 -0.75 6.29 -1.09
CA CYS A 74 0.37 5.94 -1.96
C CYS A 74 0.78 7.12 -2.86
N ILE A 75 2.09 7.38 -2.93
CA ILE A 75 2.68 8.46 -3.75
C ILE A 75 3.37 7.96 -5.02
N GLY A 76 3.38 6.65 -5.26
CA GLY A 76 3.97 6.06 -6.47
C GLY A 76 5.51 6.13 -6.54
N CYS A 77 6.21 6.18 -5.40
CA CYS A 77 7.68 6.36 -5.37
C CYS A 77 8.49 5.11 -5.70
N ALA A 78 7.86 3.93 -5.77
CA ALA A 78 8.49 2.63 -6.05
C ALA A 78 9.64 2.20 -5.12
N LYS A 79 9.88 2.86 -3.98
CA LYS A 79 10.95 2.45 -3.04
C LYS A 79 10.74 1.09 -2.39
N CYS A 80 9.49 0.60 -2.37
CA CYS A 80 9.13 -0.68 -1.77
C CYS A 80 9.39 -1.88 -2.70
N THR A 81 9.65 -1.67 -4.00
CA THR A 81 9.91 -2.75 -4.95
C THR A 81 11.35 -3.24 -4.86
N SER A 82 11.61 -4.49 -5.23
CA SER A 82 12.97 -5.05 -5.38
C SER A 82 13.66 -4.61 -6.68
N LYS A 83 12.96 -3.89 -7.55
CA LYS A 83 13.47 -3.38 -8.83
C LYS A 83 13.48 -1.87 -8.81
N GLY A 84 14.66 -1.29 -8.98
CA GLY A 84 14.88 0.14 -9.18
C GLY A 84 14.76 0.52 -10.65
N PRO A 85 15.03 1.80 -10.98
CA PRO A 85 15.14 2.24 -12.36
C PRO A 85 16.12 1.35 -13.14
N ASP A 86 15.79 1.10 -14.41
CA ASP A 86 16.63 0.35 -15.36
C ASP A 86 16.95 -1.10 -14.94
N GLY A 87 16.13 -1.70 -14.07
CA GLY A 87 16.26 -3.11 -13.67
C GLY A 87 17.31 -3.37 -12.59
N THR A 88 17.79 -2.32 -11.91
CA THR A 88 18.67 -2.46 -10.74
C THR A 88 17.96 -3.21 -9.61
N PHE A 89 18.68 -4.04 -8.86
CA PHE A 89 18.12 -4.73 -7.69
C PHE A 89 18.17 -3.79 -6.48
N LEU A 90 17.05 -3.66 -5.77
CA LEU A 90 16.88 -2.87 -4.54
C LEU A 90 16.63 -3.80 -3.35
N ASP A 91 16.87 -3.28 -2.15
CA ASP A 91 16.59 -3.97 -0.88
C ASP A 91 15.08 -4.10 -0.55
N GLY A 92 14.18 -3.77 -1.49
CA GLY A 92 12.73 -3.83 -1.32
C GLY A 92 12.17 -5.26 -1.25
N CYS A 93 10.91 -5.46 -1.65
CA CYS A 93 10.22 -6.74 -1.48
C CYS A 93 10.97 -7.94 -2.10
N PRO A 94 11.52 -8.88 -1.29
CA PRO A 94 12.38 -9.95 -1.80
C PRO A 94 11.62 -10.96 -2.67
N TRP A 95 10.29 -11.02 -2.52
CA TRP A 95 9.40 -11.92 -3.25
C TRP A 95 8.92 -11.36 -4.59
N ASP A 96 9.34 -10.13 -4.95
CA ASP A 96 8.82 -9.42 -6.13
C ASP A 96 7.28 -9.33 -6.10
N ALA A 97 6.71 -9.18 -4.90
CA ALA A 97 5.27 -9.23 -4.66
C ALA A 97 4.58 -7.85 -4.76
N ILE A 98 5.27 -6.86 -5.32
CA ILE A 98 4.78 -5.47 -5.41
C ILE A 98 4.88 -4.98 -6.84
N ASP A 99 3.72 -4.78 -7.46
CA ASP A 99 3.59 -4.25 -8.80
C ASP A 99 3.27 -2.76 -8.78
N MET A 100 4.02 -1.97 -9.56
CA MET A 100 3.70 -0.56 -9.79
C MET A 100 2.77 -0.46 -10.99
N VAL A 101 1.48 -0.24 -10.73
CA VAL A 101 0.42 -0.24 -11.76
C VAL A 101 -0.02 1.19 -12.07
N PRO A 102 -0.29 1.55 -13.35
CA PRO A 102 -0.92 2.81 -13.69
C PRO A 102 -2.19 3.07 -12.88
N THR A 103 -2.28 4.24 -12.25
CA THR A 103 -3.40 4.57 -11.36
C THR A 103 -4.74 4.49 -12.09
N GLU A 104 -4.80 4.95 -13.34
CA GLU A 104 -6.01 4.86 -14.17
C GLU A 104 -6.43 3.42 -14.45
N GLU A 105 -5.47 2.52 -14.60
CA GLU A 105 -5.74 1.10 -14.79
C GLU A 105 -6.28 0.46 -13.51
N TRP A 106 -5.66 0.74 -12.37
CA TRP A 106 -6.14 0.27 -11.07
C TRP A 106 -7.56 0.77 -10.79
N GLU A 107 -7.82 2.07 -11.00
CA GLU A 107 -9.14 2.69 -10.86
C GLU A 107 -10.19 2.00 -11.75
N ARG A 108 -9.85 1.74 -13.02
CA ARG A 108 -10.74 1.05 -13.97
C ARG A 108 -11.07 -0.37 -13.52
N ARG A 109 -10.08 -1.12 -13.03
CA ARG A 109 -10.27 -2.51 -12.56
C ARG A 109 -11.13 -2.57 -11.29
N ARG A 110 -10.97 -1.60 -10.38
CA ARG A 110 -11.73 -1.53 -9.12
C ARG A 110 -13.10 -0.84 -9.26
N GLY A 111 -13.31 -0.06 -10.32
CA GLY A 111 -14.53 0.73 -10.50
C GLY A 111 -14.62 1.93 -9.56
N VAL A 112 -13.49 2.43 -9.06
CA VAL A 112 -13.41 3.56 -8.11
C VAL A 112 -12.44 4.64 -8.60
N LYS A 113 -12.58 5.86 -8.08
CA LYS A 113 -11.65 6.97 -8.35
C LYS A 113 -10.91 7.34 -7.08
N LEU A 114 -9.59 7.43 -7.18
CA LEU A 114 -8.77 7.96 -6.10
C LEU A 114 -8.91 9.48 -6.05
N PRO A 115 -8.86 10.07 -4.85
CA PRO A 115 -8.84 11.52 -4.74
C PRO A 115 -7.46 12.08 -5.15
N ASP A 116 -7.43 13.33 -5.63
CA ASP A 116 -6.18 13.99 -6.05
C ASP A 116 -5.23 14.27 -4.87
N THR A 117 -5.79 14.45 -3.69
CA THR A 117 -5.11 14.51 -2.40
C THR A 117 -5.85 13.59 -1.44
N PRO A 118 -5.23 13.04 -0.38
CA PRO A 118 -5.98 12.29 0.63
C PRO A 118 -7.14 13.15 1.16
N ASP A 119 -8.32 12.55 1.22
CA ASP A 119 -9.59 13.16 1.61
C ASP A 119 -9.80 13.22 3.11
N ARG A 120 -8.93 12.54 3.87
CA ARG A 120 -8.97 12.46 5.34
C ARG A 120 -7.66 12.88 5.99
N PRO A 121 -7.71 13.50 7.19
CA PRO A 121 -6.52 13.96 7.89
C PRO A 121 -5.67 12.80 8.42
N PRO A 122 -4.36 13.01 8.68
CA PRO A 122 -3.47 11.96 9.19
C PRO A 122 -3.95 11.25 10.47
N ALA A 123 -4.68 11.95 11.35
CA ALA A 123 -5.26 11.37 12.55
C ALA A 123 -6.24 10.20 12.26
N GLU A 124 -6.80 10.14 11.04
CA GLU A 124 -7.78 9.15 10.61
C GLU A 124 -7.19 8.08 9.68
N TRP A 125 -5.86 8.07 9.49
CA TRP A 125 -5.22 7.09 8.61
C TRP A 125 -5.16 5.67 9.18
N ARG A 126 -5.69 5.43 10.38
CA ARG A 126 -5.79 4.11 11.02
C ARG A 126 -6.77 3.16 10.32
N VAL A 127 -7.67 3.70 9.51
CA VAL A 127 -8.62 2.91 8.71
C VAL A 127 -8.53 3.30 7.24
N VAL A 128 -8.98 2.41 6.36
CA VAL A 128 -9.12 2.66 4.93
C VAL A 128 -10.39 1.97 4.42
N SER A 129 -11.07 2.55 3.43
CA SER A 129 -12.16 1.85 2.74
C SER A 129 -11.58 0.64 1.99
N ALA A 130 -12.24 -0.51 2.09
CA ALA A 130 -11.84 -1.73 1.39
C ALA A 130 -11.75 -1.54 -0.14
N GLU A 131 -12.46 -0.55 -0.70
CA GLU A 131 -12.39 -0.21 -2.12
C GLU A 131 -11.06 0.45 -2.53
N TYR A 132 -10.33 1.02 -1.57
CA TYR A 132 -9.04 1.69 -1.76
C TYR A 132 -7.83 0.82 -1.40
N VAL A 133 -8.06 -0.48 -1.31
CA VAL A 133 -7.04 -1.52 -1.13
C VAL A 133 -7.08 -2.44 -2.34
#